data_AF-Q8CLC4-F1
#
_entry.id   AF-Q8CLC4-F1
#
_cell.length_a   1.000
_cell.length_b   1.000
_cell.length_c   1.000
_cell.angle_alpha   90.00
_cell.angle_beta   90.00
_cell.angle_gamma   90.00
#
_symmetry.space_group_name_H-M   'P 1'
#
loop_
_entity.id
_entity.type
_entity.pdbx_description
1 polymer ?
#
loop_
_entity_poly.entity_id
_entity_poly.type
_entity_poly.pdbx_seq_one_letter_code
_entity_poly.pdbx_strand_id
1 'polypeptide(L)' 'MIGASPSTQGQRPTMDFDSEKDYGLFEGMSTETLLTLAPGDIALLFPGELHRPMGTLTDPAPIRKLVVKVANHLL' A
#
# COMPACT_ATOMS: atom_id res chain seq x y z
N MET A 1 10.50 -1.47 3.48
CA MET A 1 9.65 -0.29 3.76
C MET A 1 8.35 -0.37 2.96
N ILE A 2 7.34 0.40 3.35
CA ILE A 2 6.11 0.63 2.58
C ILE A 2 6.02 2.14 2.34
N GLY A 3 5.94 2.56 1.08
CA GLY A 3 5.52 3.94 0.78
C GLY A 3 4.01 4.03 0.87
N ALA A 4 3.46 5.02 1.56
CA ALA A 4 2.02 5.13 1.78
C ALA A 4 1.53 6.58 1.70
N SER A 5 0.30 6.76 1.24
CA SER A 5 -0.40 8.05 1.24
C SER A 5 -1.87 7.84 1.61
N PRO A 6 -2.45 8.68 2.49
CA PRO A 6 -3.82 8.52 2.95
C PRO A 6 -4.87 8.87 1.88
N SER A 7 -4.47 9.31 0.69
CA SER A 7 -5.41 9.67 -0.37
C SER A 7 -4.82 9.47 -1.77
N THR A 8 -5.72 9.37 -2.75
CA THR A 8 -5.38 9.36 -4.18
C THR A 8 -5.31 10.76 -4.80
N GLN A 9 -5.44 11.82 -3.99
CA GLN A 9 -5.54 13.19 -4.51
C GLN A 9 -4.31 13.59 -5.32
N GLY A 10 -4.57 14.17 -6.50
CA GLY A 10 -3.53 14.62 -7.41
C GLY A 10 -2.85 13.49 -8.19
N GLN A 11 -3.33 12.24 -8.10
CA GLN A 11 -2.81 11.12 -8.86
C GLN A 11 -3.80 10.59 -9.88
N ARG A 12 -3.25 10.00 -10.95
CA ARG A 12 -4.03 9.43 -12.05
C ARG A 12 -4.00 7.91 -11.94
N PRO A 13 -5.17 7.23 -11.93
CA PRO A 13 -5.21 5.79 -12.09
C PRO A 13 -4.58 5.39 -13.43
N THR A 14 -3.83 4.29 -13.45
CA THR A 14 -3.28 3.71 -14.68
C THR A 14 -4.23 2.71 -15.33
N MET A 15 -5.28 2.34 -14.62
CA MET A 15 -6.32 1.41 -15.04
C MET A 15 -7.64 1.70 -14.33
N ASP A 16 -8.72 1.13 -14.85
CA ASP A 16 -9.99 1.04 -14.13
C ASP A 16 -9.83 0.15 -12.89
N PHE A 17 -10.68 0.37 -11.88
CA PHE A 17 -10.68 -0.44 -10.67
C PHE A 17 -11.12 -1.88 -10.98
N ASP A 18 -10.32 -2.87 -10.57
CA ASP A 18 -10.63 -4.28 -10.72
C ASP A 18 -11.48 -4.74 -9.53
N SER A 19 -12.79 -4.85 -9.75
CA SER A 19 -13.74 -5.28 -8.71
C SER A 19 -13.64 -6.76 -8.32
N GLU A 20 -13.10 -7.63 -9.19
CA GLU A 20 -12.92 -9.05 -8.89
C GLU A 20 -11.73 -9.25 -7.94
N LYS A 21 -10.66 -8.47 -8.16
CA LYS A 21 -9.43 -8.55 -7.37
C LYS A 21 -9.31 -7.50 -6.27
N ASP A 22 -10.27 -6.57 -6.18
CA ASP A 22 -10.36 -5.51 -5.17
C ASP A 22 -9.12 -4.59 -5.12
N TYR A 23 -8.70 -4.07 -6.29
CA TYR A 23 -7.62 -3.08 -6.34
C TYR A 23 -7.69 -2.14 -7.56
N GLY A 24 -7.00 -1.01 -7.45
CA GLY A 24 -6.63 -0.13 -8.56
C GLY A 24 -5.16 0.23 -8.50
N LEU A 25 -4.57 0.63 -9.63
CA LEU A 25 -3.16 1.03 -9.74
C LEU A 25 -3.04 2.49 -10.15
N PHE A 26 -2.00 3.14 -9.65
CA PHE A 26 -1.69 4.55 -9.88
C PHE A 26 -0.23 4.70 -10.28
N GLU A 27 0.08 5.77 -11.02
CA GLU A 27 1.45 6.14 -11.35
C GLU A 27 1.97 7.19 -10.37
N GLY A 28 3.05 6.86 -9.67
CA GLY A 28 3.69 7.73 -8.69
C GLY A 28 3.02 7.73 -7.31
N MET A 29 3.54 8.55 -6.39
CA MET A 29 2.88 8.90 -5.14
C MET A 29 3.29 10.29 -4.65
N SER A 30 2.40 11.29 -4.72
CA SER A 30 2.73 12.71 -4.50
C SER A 30 2.96 13.07 -3.02
N THR A 31 2.19 12.49 -2.10
CA THR A 31 2.24 12.75 -0.66
C THR A 31 2.70 11.50 0.10
N GLU A 32 3.81 10.95 -0.35
CA GLU A 32 4.33 9.70 0.18
C GLU A 32 4.99 9.85 1.55
N THR A 33 4.57 9.00 2.47
CA THR A 33 5.25 8.72 3.74
C THR A 33 5.90 7.34 3.67
N LEU A 34 7.17 7.25 4.09
CA LEU A 34 7.89 5.98 4.15
C LEU A 34 7.70 5.33 5.52
N LEU A 35 6.99 4.22 5.55
CA LEU A 35 6.82 3.38 6.74
C LEU A 35 7.93 2.31 6.78
N THR A 36 8.77 2.39 7.80
CA THR A 36 9.77 1.35 8.11
C THR A 36 9.19 0.44 9.19
N LEU A 37 9.01 -0.84 8.85
CA LEU A 37 8.42 -1.85 9.73
C LEU A 37 9.51 -2.84 10.16
N ALA A 38 9.63 -3.05 11.47
CA ALA A 38 10.39 -4.12 12.08
C ALA A 38 9.53 -5.39 12.25
N PRO A 39 10.14 -6.56 12.52
CA PRO A 39 9.37 -7.76 12.87
C PRO A 39 8.45 -7.50 14.07
N GLY A 40 7.14 -7.74 13.90
CA GLY A 40 6.11 -7.48 14.91
C GLY A 40 5.29 -6.21 14.66
N ASP A 41 5.79 -5.27 13.86
CA ASP A 41 5.03 -4.09 13.47
C ASP A 41 3.89 -4.45 12.52
N ILE A 42 2.81 -3.69 12.60
CA ILE A 42 1.62 -3.84 11.76
C ILE A 42 1.30 -2.49 11.13
N ALA A 43 1.01 -2.50 9.83
CA ALA A 43 0.41 -1.37 9.13
C ALA A 43 -1.03 -1.73 8.76
N LEU A 44 -1.98 -0.88 9.15
CA LEU A 44 -3.37 -0.92 8.68
C LEU A 44 -3.48 0.05 7.51
N LEU A 45 -4.01 -0.45 6.38
CA LEU A 45 -4.15 0.31 5.13
C LEU A 45 -5.61 0.19 4.71
N PHE A 46 -6.32 1.32 4.72
CA PHE A 46 -7.75 1.37 4.46
C PHE A 46 -8.07 1.49 2.96
N PRO A 47 -9.30 1.18 2.53
CA PRO A 47 -9.74 1.46 1.17
C PRO A 47 -9.51 2.92 0.78
N GLY A 48 -8.90 3.15 -0.39
CA GLY A 48 -8.56 4.48 -0.89
C GLY A 48 -7.19 5.01 -0.46
N GLU A 49 -6.50 4.35 0.47
CA GLU A 49 -5.12 4.68 0.82
C GLU A 49 -4.13 4.02 -0.16
N LEU A 50 -3.28 4.84 -0.76
CA LEU A 50 -2.24 4.35 -1.65
C LEU A 50 -1.11 3.73 -0.85
N HIS A 51 -0.59 2.61 -1.32
CA HIS A 51 0.55 1.95 -0.70
C HIS A 51 1.38 1.17 -1.70
N ARG A 52 2.71 1.30 -1.60
CA ARG A 52 3.72 0.53 -2.35
C ARG A 52 4.58 -0.29 -1.40
N PRO A 53 4.24 -1.57 -1.14
CA PRO A 53 5.03 -2.41 -0.27
C PRO A 53 6.35 -2.84 -0.92
N MET A 54 7.22 -3.48 -0.13
CA MET A 54 8.49 -4.08 -0.60
C MET A 54 9.54 -3.08 -1.12
N GLY A 55 9.45 -1.80 -0.75
CA GLY A 55 10.49 -0.82 -1.09
C GLY A 55 11.76 -0.98 -0.26
N THR A 56 12.92 -0.81 -0.89
CA THR A 56 14.26 -0.78 -0.25
C THR A 56 15.02 0.48 -0.71
N LEU A 57 15.88 1.02 0.16
CA LEU A 57 16.84 2.09 -0.18
C LEU A 57 18.25 1.53 -0.47
N THR A 58 18.43 0.25 -0.19
CA THR A 58 19.68 -0.48 -0.35
C THR A 58 19.44 -1.65 -1.30
N ASP A 59 20.16 -2.75 -1.12
CA ASP A 59 19.92 -3.95 -1.89
C ASP A 59 18.60 -4.63 -1.49
N PRO A 60 17.88 -5.25 -2.45
CA PRO A 60 16.77 -6.13 -2.16
C PRO A 60 17.20 -7.32 -1.29
N ALA A 61 16.37 -7.69 -0.31
CA ALA A 61 16.62 -8.82 0.57
C ALA A 61 15.33 -9.62 0.78
N PRO A 62 15.42 -10.93 1.03
CA PRO A 62 14.25 -11.73 1.36
C PRO A 62 13.69 -11.31 2.73
N ILE A 63 12.37 -11.13 2.79
CA ILE A 63 11.64 -10.90 4.04
C ILE A 63 10.44 -11.84 4.12
N ARG A 64 9.94 -12.10 5.33
CA ARG A 64 8.70 -12.84 5.56
C ARG A 64 7.66 -11.88 6.13
N LYS A 65 6.48 -11.85 5.51
CA LYS A 65 5.32 -11.07 5.95
C LYS A 65 4.03 -11.81 5.60
N LEU A 66 2.93 -11.34 6.16
CA LEU A 66 1.58 -11.71 5.79
C LEU A 66 0.78 -10.45 5.43
N VAL A 67 -0.29 -10.61 4.66
CA VAL A 67 -1.28 -9.57 4.38
C VAL A 67 -2.64 -10.17 4.74
N VAL A 68 -3.30 -9.59 5.73
CA VAL A 68 -4.68 -9.97 6.09
C VAL A 68 -5.63 -9.07 5.34
N LYS A 69 -6.66 -9.66 4.72
CA LYS A 69 -7.76 -8.93 4.09
C LYS A 69 -8.96 -8.98 5.03
N VAL A 70 -9.46 -7.82 5.42
CA VAL A 70 -10.63 -7.66 6.31
C VAL A 70 -11.70 -6.92 5.52
N ALA A 71 -12.93 -7.43 5.52
CA ALA A 71 -14.03 -6.77 4.83
C ALA A 71 -14.34 -5.43 5.50
N ASN A 72 -14.44 -4.35 4.71
CA ASN A 72 -14.56 -2.98 5.22
C ASN A 72 -15.76 -2.76 6.16
N HIS A 73 -16.86 -3.51 5.97
CA HIS A 73 -18.06 -3.39 6.81
C HIS A 73 -17.90 -3.95 8.24
N LEU A 74 -16.73 -4.50 8.59
CA LEU A 74 -16.39 -5.01 9.91
C LEU A 74 -15.62 -4.01 10.78
N LEU A 75 -15.36 -2.80 10.26
CA LEU A 75 -14.65 -1.70 10.92
C LEU A 75 -15.59 -0.49 11.05
#